data_AF-A0A3M9ZUP1-F1
#
_entry.id   AF-A0A3M9ZUP1-F1
#
_cell.length_a   1.000
_cell.length_b   1.000
_cell.length_c   1.000
_cell.angle_alpha   90.00
_cell.angle_beta   90.00
_cell.angle_gamma   90.00
#
_symmetry.space_group_name_H-M   'P 1'
#
loop_
_entity.id
_entity.type
_entity.pdbx_description
1 polymer ?
#
loop_
_entity_poly.entity_id
_entity_poly.type
_entity_poly.pdbx_seq_one_letter_code
_entity_poly.pdbx_strand_id
1 'polypeptide(L)'
;MLAVLACSAVAAAGAQMAAGGVPVHERLEVTIRADGSAHVLHELKGVESPVTLLSVPGEHSGVRIYDASGDEVGLPVTEHDGGFGVDVPASPPGITLEYDLAGAVTREGDYHAWSYSYPAETLFFLPPGTGRIHVNGGAVDVGNGRFLCHGCYALLEYPHEERIYSYALAGGAPEARMEIRTAATVSGAGLDPGVGVISAEIVGGERAYVDVAVPKALLAGPYEAYLDGKRIAASAGPENATHAWLQAKAGG
;
A
#
# COMPACT_ATOMS: atom_id res chain seq x y z
N MET A 1 -3.38 -51.29 2.95
CA MET A 1 -2.50 -50.14 3.23
C MET A 1 -3.19 -48.92 2.65
N LEU A 2 -3.88 -48.16 3.49
CA LEU A 2 -4.77 -47.07 3.09
C LEU A 2 -3.97 -45.77 3.13
N ALA A 3 -3.66 -45.19 1.97
CA ALA A 3 -3.02 -43.88 1.88
C ALA A 3 -4.09 -42.81 2.13
N VAL A 4 -4.07 -42.23 3.34
CA VAL A 4 -4.85 -41.04 3.67
C VAL A 4 -4.18 -39.86 2.98
N LEU A 5 -4.86 -39.30 1.98
CA LEU A 5 -4.50 -38.06 1.34
C LEU A 5 -4.70 -36.93 2.35
N ALA A 6 -3.60 -36.39 2.89
CA ALA A 6 -3.63 -35.20 3.73
C ALA A 6 -3.98 -34.00 2.86
N CYS A 7 -5.26 -33.62 2.82
CA CYS A 7 -5.65 -32.28 2.39
C CYS A 7 -5.06 -31.29 3.39
N SER A 8 -4.00 -30.59 3.00
CA SER A 8 -3.49 -29.42 3.68
C SER A 8 -4.61 -28.38 3.75
N ALA A 9 -5.20 -28.24 4.94
CA ALA A 9 -6.10 -27.15 5.25
C ALA A 9 -5.34 -25.83 5.08
N VAL A 10 -5.77 -25.02 4.11
CA VAL A 10 -5.38 -23.61 4.07
C VAL A 10 -5.98 -22.99 5.33
N ALA A 11 -5.14 -22.57 6.27
CA ALA A 11 -5.59 -21.83 7.43
C ALA A 11 -6.32 -20.58 6.92
N ALA A 12 -7.61 -20.50 7.18
CA ALA A 12 -8.37 -19.28 6.97
C ALA A 12 -7.70 -18.16 7.78
N ALA A 13 -7.14 -17.18 7.10
CA ALA A 13 -6.55 -16.01 7.72
C ALA A 13 -7.68 -15.23 8.45
N GLY A 14 -7.68 -15.37 9.78
CA GLY A 14 -8.11 -14.39 10.78
C GLY A 14 -9.45 -13.70 10.57
N ALA A 15 -10.56 -14.41 10.80
CA ALA A 15 -11.74 -13.73 11.34
C ALA A 15 -11.43 -13.36 12.81
N GLN A 16 -10.82 -12.19 13.03
CA GLN A 16 -10.62 -11.61 14.36
C GLN A 16 -11.97 -11.09 14.88
N MET A 17 -12.82 -11.99 15.35
CA MET A 17 -14.07 -11.65 16.04
C MET A 17 -13.76 -11.46 17.52
N ALA A 18 -13.58 -10.21 17.95
CA ALA A 18 -13.55 -9.88 19.36
C ALA A 18 -14.94 -10.10 19.99
N ALA A 19 -15.00 -10.39 21.30
CA ALA A 19 -16.26 -10.51 22.01
C ALA A 19 -16.99 -9.15 22.04
N GLY A 20 -18.27 -9.11 21.66
CA GLY A 20 -19.10 -7.89 21.73
C GLY A 20 -19.59 -7.32 20.39
N GLY A 21 -19.17 -7.88 19.25
CA GLY A 21 -19.49 -7.33 17.92
C GLY A 21 -18.31 -6.56 17.33
N VAL A 22 -18.42 -6.14 16.07
CA VAL A 22 -17.33 -5.42 15.38
C VAL A 22 -17.46 -3.92 15.65
N PRO A 23 -16.44 -3.26 16.23
CA PRO A 23 -16.45 -1.81 16.38
C PRO A 23 -16.68 -1.13 15.02
N VAL A 24 -17.51 -0.09 15.00
CA VAL A 24 -17.77 0.67 13.78
C VAL A 24 -16.93 1.93 13.79
N HIS A 25 -15.91 1.99 12.93
CA HIS A 25 -15.11 3.19 12.73
C HIS A 25 -15.94 4.27 12.02
N GLU A 26 -15.96 5.48 12.58
CA GLU A 26 -16.21 6.68 11.79
C GLU A 26 -15.03 6.94 10.87
N ARG A 27 -13.83 6.70 11.40
CA ARG A 27 -12.57 6.97 10.72
C ARG A 27 -11.45 6.12 11.30
N LEU A 28 -10.61 5.60 10.42
CA LEU A 28 -9.33 5.01 10.79
C LEU A 28 -8.26 5.63 9.90
N GLU A 29 -7.32 6.33 10.51
CA GLU A 29 -6.21 6.99 9.83
C GLU A 29 -4.89 6.36 10.24
N VAL A 30 -4.01 6.19 9.26
CA VAL A 30 -2.64 5.74 9.46
C VAL A 30 -1.71 6.72 8.78
N THR A 31 -0.92 7.46 9.57
CA THR A 31 0.08 8.40 9.06
C THR A 31 1.46 7.79 9.17
N ILE A 32 2.03 7.41 8.04
CA ILE A 32 3.37 6.84 7.95
C ILE A 32 4.38 7.99 7.94
N ARG A 33 5.34 7.94 8.87
CA ARG A 33 6.41 8.92 9.00
C ARG A 33 7.61 8.53 8.15
N ALA A 34 8.48 9.51 7.87
CA ALA A 34 9.66 9.31 7.04
C ALA A 34 10.67 8.31 7.61
N ASP A 35 10.65 8.08 8.92
CA ASP A 35 11.50 7.11 9.62
C ASP A 35 10.94 5.67 9.60
N GLY A 36 9.77 5.45 9.00
CA GLY A 36 9.11 4.15 8.92
C GLY A 36 8.21 3.82 10.12
N SER A 37 8.14 4.69 11.13
CA SER A 37 7.09 4.61 12.15
C SER A 37 5.74 5.06 11.58
N ALA A 38 4.65 4.71 12.27
CA ALA A 38 3.31 5.18 11.91
C ALA A 38 2.55 5.72 13.12
N HIS A 39 1.71 6.71 12.91
CA HIS A 39 0.68 7.13 13.86
C HIS A 39 -0.65 6.53 13.43
N VAL A 40 -1.38 5.95 14.37
CA VAL A 40 -2.71 5.38 14.10
C VAL A 40 -3.75 6.11 14.93
N LEU A 41 -4.83 6.51 14.29
CA LEU A 41 -5.99 7.12 14.91
C LEU A 41 -7.23 6.30 14.55
N HIS A 42 -7.90 5.76 15.57
CA HIS A 42 -9.24 5.20 15.46
C HIS A 42 -10.24 6.20 16.03
N GLU A 43 -11.26 6.52 15.26
CA GLU A 43 -12.44 7.25 15.70
C GLU A 43 -13.63 6.31 15.55
N LEU A 44 -14.25 5.95 16.66
CA LEU A 44 -15.36 5.01 16.69
C LEU A 44 -16.70 5.71 16.81
N LYS A 45 -17.72 5.16 16.19
CA LYS A 45 -19.11 5.50 16.52
C LYS A 45 -19.43 5.02 17.93
N GLY A 46 -20.33 5.72 18.60
CA GLY A 46 -20.94 5.21 19.83
C GLY A 46 -21.52 3.81 19.60
N VAL A 47 -21.30 2.91 20.56
CA VAL A 47 -21.74 1.51 20.47
C VAL A 47 -22.87 1.26 21.46
N GLU A 48 -23.91 0.55 21.02
CA GLU A 48 -25.07 0.19 21.86
C GLU A 48 -24.77 -0.99 22.80
N SER A 49 -23.65 -1.66 22.61
CA SER A 49 -23.18 -2.77 23.43
C SER A 49 -21.67 -2.68 23.59
N PRO A 50 -21.09 -3.19 24.69
CA PRO A 50 -19.64 -3.17 24.86
C PRO A 50 -18.95 -3.93 23.72
N VAL A 51 -17.86 -3.37 23.20
CA VAL A 51 -17.03 -3.98 22.16
C VAL A 51 -15.57 -3.92 22.57
N THR A 52 -14.76 -4.86 22.11
CA THR A 52 -13.30 -4.74 22.21
C THR A 52 -12.75 -4.23 20.88
N LEU A 53 -12.09 -3.07 20.91
CA LEU A 53 -11.35 -2.54 19.77
C LEU A 53 -9.93 -3.12 19.76
N LEU A 54 -9.58 -3.87 18.73
CA LEU A 54 -8.22 -4.35 18.54
C LEU A 54 -7.36 -3.28 17.84
N SER A 55 -6.09 -3.16 18.26
CA SER A 55 -5.10 -2.34 17.59
C SER A 55 -4.70 -2.94 16.23
N VAL A 56 -4.17 -2.10 15.34
CA VAL A 56 -3.37 -2.56 14.19
C VAL A 56 -2.16 -3.34 14.73
N PRO A 57 -1.79 -4.50 14.16
CA PRO A 57 -0.64 -5.26 14.64
C PRO A 57 0.68 -4.49 14.57
N GLY A 58 1.55 -4.64 15.57
CA GLY A 58 2.88 -4.01 15.59
C GLY A 58 3.46 -3.81 17.00
N GLU A 59 4.51 -2.99 17.10
CA GLU A 59 5.08 -2.55 18.38
C GLU A 59 4.51 -1.17 18.75
N HIS A 60 3.68 -1.13 19.80
CA HIS A 60 2.91 0.05 20.16
C HIS A 60 3.63 0.94 21.18
N SER A 61 3.42 2.25 21.05
CA SER A 61 3.79 3.23 22.08
C SER A 61 2.80 4.39 22.11
N GLY A 62 2.81 5.17 23.20
CA GLY A 62 2.03 6.41 23.27
C GLY A 62 0.51 6.23 23.18
N VAL A 63 -0.03 5.11 23.66
CA VAL A 63 -1.48 4.82 23.64
C VAL A 63 -2.22 5.87 24.45
N ARG A 64 -3.20 6.55 23.83
CA ARG A 64 -4.10 7.52 24.46
C ARG A 64 -5.52 7.33 23.97
N ILE A 65 -6.47 7.54 24.87
CA ILE A 65 -7.88 7.35 24.61
C ILE A 65 -8.61 8.61 25.06
N TYR A 66 -9.46 9.15 24.19
CA TYR A 66 -10.25 10.33 24.46
C TYR A 66 -11.74 10.01 24.35
N ASP A 67 -12.53 10.64 25.19
CA ASP A 67 -13.97 10.68 25.02
C ASP A 67 -14.38 11.65 23.90
N ALA A 68 -15.68 11.70 23.61
CA ALA A 68 -16.23 12.58 22.58
C ALA A 68 -16.14 14.08 22.89
N SER A 69 -15.82 14.47 24.14
CA SER A 69 -15.53 15.86 24.51
C SER A 69 -14.08 16.24 24.20
N GLY A 70 -13.23 15.25 23.90
CA GLY A 70 -11.79 15.39 23.72
C GLY A 70 -10.99 15.25 25.01
N ASP A 71 -11.62 14.81 26.10
CA ASP A 71 -10.94 14.60 27.38
C ASP A 71 -10.30 13.20 27.41
N GLU A 72 -9.06 13.11 27.89
CA GLU A 72 -8.35 11.83 28.01
C GLU A 72 -8.99 10.96 29.10
N VAL A 73 -9.30 9.70 28.76
CA VAL A 73 -9.97 8.73 29.63
C VAL A 73 -9.16 7.45 29.77
N GLY A 74 -9.22 6.85 30.96
CA GLY A 74 -8.64 5.53 31.20
C GLY A 74 -9.65 4.43 30.89
N LEU A 75 -9.44 3.67 29.81
CA LEU A 75 -10.17 2.42 29.56
C LEU A 75 -9.26 1.21 29.78
N PRO A 76 -9.83 0.02 30.09
CA PRO A 76 -9.05 -1.21 30.19
C PRO A 76 -8.37 -1.54 28.87
N VAL A 77 -7.05 -1.78 28.95
CA VAL A 77 -6.22 -2.23 27.83
C VAL A 77 -5.72 -3.62 28.16
N THR A 78 -5.94 -4.56 27.26
CA THR A 78 -5.52 -5.97 27.40
C THR A 78 -4.57 -6.32 26.26
N GLU A 79 -3.45 -6.95 26.57
CA GLU A 79 -2.55 -7.46 25.53
C GLU A 79 -3.24 -8.53 24.68
N HIS A 80 -2.95 -8.54 23.40
CA HIS A 80 -3.46 -9.49 22.43
C HIS A 80 -2.29 -9.95 21.55
N ASP A 81 -2.39 -11.14 20.95
CA ASP A 81 -1.38 -11.60 19.99
C ASP A 81 -1.17 -10.56 18.88
N GLY A 82 0.05 -10.02 18.80
CA GLY A 82 0.44 -8.99 17.84
C GLY A 82 0.00 -7.55 18.18
N GLY A 83 -0.60 -7.29 19.35
CA GLY A 83 -0.96 -5.93 19.77
C GLY A 83 -1.76 -5.85 21.06
N PHE A 84 -2.79 -5.00 21.11
CA PHE A 84 -3.65 -4.84 22.27
C PHE A 84 -5.13 -4.68 21.89
N GLY A 85 -6.01 -4.90 22.86
CA GLY A 85 -7.44 -4.63 22.81
C GLY A 85 -7.82 -3.55 23.82
N VAL A 86 -8.75 -2.69 23.46
CA VAL A 86 -9.38 -1.71 24.35
C VAL A 86 -10.84 -2.11 24.55
N ASP A 87 -11.24 -2.33 25.79
CA ASP A 87 -12.65 -2.61 26.10
C ASP A 87 -13.43 -1.30 26.12
N VAL A 88 -14.23 -1.11 25.08
CA VAL A 88 -15.08 0.06 24.88
C VAL A 88 -16.45 -0.26 25.49
N PRO A 89 -16.85 0.44 26.57
CA PRO A 89 -18.18 0.23 27.16
C PRO A 89 -19.27 0.67 26.18
N ALA A 90 -20.49 0.16 26.39
CA ALA A 90 -21.67 0.75 25.76
C ALA A 90 -21.76 2.22 26.18
N SER A 91 -21.55 3.14 25.25
CA SER A 91 -21.44 4.56 25.53
C SER A 91 -22.09 5.39 24.43
N PRO A 92 -22.87 6.42 24.80
CA PRO A 92 -22.93 7.66 24.02
C PRO A 92 -21.88 8.67 24.55
N PRO A 93 -21.10 9.39 23.71
CA PRO A 93 -20.78 9.21 22.28
C PRO A 93 -19.49 8.38 22.10
N GLY A 94 -19.00 8.31 20.86
CA GLY A 94 -17.82 7.55 20.45
C GLY A 94 -16.53 7.87 21.21
N ILE A 95 -15.48 7.09 20.91
CA ILE A 95 -14.14 7.30 21.47
C ILE A 95 -13.13 7.55 20.36
N THR A 96 -12.06 8.24 20.70
CA THR A 96 -10.85 8.33 19.87
C THR A 96 -9.72 7.57 20.55
N LEU A 97 -9.12 6.61 19.85
CA LEU A 97 -7.91 5.92 20.28
C LEU A 97 -6.78 6.33 19.34
N GLU A 98 -5.67 6.80 19.90
CA GLU A 98 -4.45 7.08 19.15
C GLU A 98 -3.25 6.36 19.75
N TYR A 99 -2.30 5.98 18.90
CA TYR A 99 -1.04 5.37 19.30
C TYR A 99 -0.02 5.43 18.16
N ASP A 100 1.23 5.15 18.48
CA ASP A 100 2.31 5.01 17.51
C ASP A 100 2.71 3.55 17.34
N LEU A 101 3.08 3.20 16.10
CA LEU A 101 3.68 1.92 15.73
C LEU A 101 5.15 2.15 15.39
N ALA A 102 6.04 1.54 16.16
CA ALA A 102 7.47 1.50 15.84
C ALA A 102 7.73 0.54 14.69
N GLY A 103 8.54 0.96 13.71
CA GLY A 103 8.95 0.11 12.60
C GLY A 103 7.79 -0.50 11.79
N ALA A 104 6.65 0.20 11.71
CA ALA A 104 5.48 -0.24 10.92
C ALA A 104 5.89 -0.59 9.49
N VAL A 105 6.79 0.22 8.92
CA VAL A 105 7.35 0.00 7.59
C VAL A 105 8.82 -0.36 7.69
N THR A 106 9.20 -1.44 7.03
CA THR A 106 10.59 -1.93 6.98
C THR A 106 11.24 -1.60 5.64
N ARG A 107 12.55 -1.37 5.66
CA ARG A 107 13.32 -1.20 4.43
C ARG A 107 13.70 -2.55 3.84
N GLU A 108 13.29 -2.79 2.61
CA GLU A 108 13.64 -3.96 1.81
C GLU A 108 14.31 -3.50 0.51
N GLY A 109 15.66 -3.48 0.51
CA GLY A 109 16.44 -2.92 -0.59
C GLY A 109 16.20 -1.41 -0.76
N ASP A 110 15.72 -1.03 -1.94
CA ASP A 110 15.42 0.36 -2.29
C ASP A 110 13.96 0.77 -2.00
N TYR A 111 13.18 -0.15 -1.43
CA TYR A 111 11.77 0.06 -1.11
C TYR A 111 11.51 0.00 0.40
N HIS A 112 10.50 0.73 0.80
CA HIS A 112 9.80 0.58 2.05
C HIS A 112 8.67 -0.42 1.85
N ALA A 113 8.46 -1.34 2.79
CA ALA A 113 7.45 -2.39 2.72
C ALA A 113 6.71 -2.53 4.06
N TRP A 114 5.38 -2.69 3.98
CA TRP A 114 4.54 -3.00 5.13
C TRP A 114 3.47 -4.01 4.75
N SER A 115 3.45 -5.16 5.42
CA SER A 115 2.36 -6.13 5.39
C SER A 115 1.24 -5.67 6.33
N TYR A 116 0.46 -4.68 5.89
CA TYR A 116 -0.68 -4.15 6.64
C TYR A 116 -1.84 -5.14 6.63
N SER A 117 -2.41 -5.41 7.81
CA SER A 117 -3.63 -6.20 7.92
C SER A 117 -4.51 -5.64 9.02
N TYR A 118 -5.66 -5.09 8.62
CA TYR A 118 -6.68 -4.63 9.55
C TYR A 118 -8.06 -4.65 8.89
N PRO A 119 -9.10 -5.20 9.56
CA PRO A 119 -10.41 -5.42 8.96
C PRO A 119 -11.31 -4.17 8.98
N ALA A 120 -10.75 -2.99 8.71
CA ALA A 120 -11.51 -1.75 8.58
C ALA A 120 -11.01 -0.89 7.40
N GLU A 121 -11.90 -0.06 6.87
CA GLU A 121 -11.50 0.95 5.91
C GLU A 121 -10.48 1.89 6.55
N THR A 122 -9.32 2.05 5.91
CA THR A 122 -8.18 2.79 6.45
C THR A 122 -7.75 3.86 5.46
N LEU A 123 -7.69 5.11 5.92
CA LEU A 123 -7.09 6.21 5.17
C LEU A 123 -5.61 6.31 5.53
N PHE A 124 -4.76 6.10 4.54
CA PHE A 124 -3.31 6.23 4.71
C PHE A 124 -2.84 7.62 4.29
N PHE A 125 -1.90 8.15 5.07
CA PHE A 125 -1.09 9.31 4.74
C PHE A 125 0.36 8.85 4.65
N LEU A 126 0.96 9.05 3.48
CA LEU A 126 2.32 8.64 3.16
C LEU A 126 3.31 9.76 3.46
N PRO A 127 4.61 9.45 3.58
CA PRO A 127 5.64 10.47 3.69
C PRO A 127 5.58 11.49 2.53
N PRO A 128 5.91 12.76 2.76
CA PRO A 128 5.96 13.76 1.71
C PRO A 128 6.86 13.33 0.55
N GLY A 129 6.40 13.55 -0.68
CA GLY A 129 7.13 13.18 -1.90
C GLY A 129 6.83 11.79 -2.44
N THR A 130 6.07 10.95 -1.72
CA THR A 130 5.58 9.68 -2.26
C THR A 130 4.44 9.92 -3.25
N GLY A 131 4.77 9.93 -4.54
CA GLY A 131 3.78 10.13 -5.62
C GLY A 131 3.10 8.84 -6.09
N ARG A 132 3.80 7.71 -5.95
CA ARG A 132 3.35 6.38 -6.36
C ARG A 132 3.72 5.32 -5.33
N ILE A 133 2.80 4.38 -5.13
CA ILE A 133 2.97 3.20 -4.29
C ILE A 133 2.61 1.93 -5.06
N HIS A 134 2.89 0.80 -4.44
CA HIS A 134 2.55 -0.53 -4.91
C HIS A 134 1.73 -1.21 -3.82
N VAL A 135 0.54 -1.69 -4.16
CA VAL A 135 -0.32 -2.43 -3.23
C VAL A 135 -0.53 -3.81 -3.80
N ASN A 136 -0.07 -4.84 -3.07
CA ASN A 136 -0.10 -6.24 -3.51
C ASN A 136 0.51 -6.42 -4.92
N GLY A 137 1.57 -5.66 -5.20
CA GLY A 137 2.29 -5.68 -6.48
C GLY A 137 1.73 -4.77 -7.57
N GLY A 138 0.54 -4.17 -7.41
CA GLY A 138 -0.06 -3.26 -8.40
C GLY A 138 0.27 -1.79 -8.11
N ALA A 139 0.65 -1.01 -9.13
CA ALA A 139 0.91 0.43 -8.98
C ALA A 139 -0.36 1.24 -8.69
N VAL A 140 -0.25 2.20 -7.77
CA VAL A 140 -1.28 3.18 -7.44
C VAL A 140 -0.66 4.57 -7.38
N ASP A 141 -1.18 5.49 -8.20
CA ASP A 141 -0.87 6.91 -8.08
C ASP A 141 -1.64 7.52 -6.92
N VAL A 142 -0.90 8.02 -5.94
CA VAL A 142 -1.46 8.60 -4.71
C VAL A 142 -1.41 10.12 -4.70
N GLY A 143 -0.81 10.74 -5.73
CA GLY A 143 -0.80 12.17 -5.97
C GLY A 143 -0.27 12.96 -4.77
N ASN A 144 -1.19 13.41 -3.91
CA ASN A 144 -0.89 14.13 -2.68
C ASN A 144 -0.54 13.22 -1.48
N GLY A 145 -0.08 11.99 -1.73
CA GLY A 145 0.41 11.07 -0.70
C GLY A 145 -0.68 10.48 0.19
N ARG A 146 -1.90 10.30 -0.30
CA ARG A 146 -2.96 9.62 0.46
C ARG A 146 -3.71 8.60 -0.38
N PHE A 147 -4.17 7.53 0.25
CA PHE A 147 -5.04 6.56 -0.38
C PHE A 147 -5.95 5.88 0.64
N LEU A 148 -7.08 5.36 0.16
CA LEU A 148 -8.05 4.63 0.97
C LEU A 148 -7.90 3.13 0.70
N CYS A 149 -7.88 2.33 1.77
CA CYS A 149 -7.88 0.87 1.68
C CYS A 149 -9.16 0.32 2.33
N HIS A 150 -9.99 -0.39 1.56
CA HIS A 150 -11.28 -0.90 2.04
C HIS A 150 -11.14 -2.25 2.75
N GLY A 151 -10.69 -2.26 4.01
CA GLY A 151 -10.64 -3.49 4.85
C GLY A 151 -9.65 -4.52 4.32
N CYS A 152 -8.35 -4.22 4.45
CA CYS A 152 -7.33 -4.84 3.63
C CYS A 152 -6.39 -5.79 4.39
N TYR A 153 -6.03 -6.86 3.69
CA TYR A 153 -4.64 -7.35 3.69
C TYR A 153 -3.93 -6.69 2.52
N ALA A 154 -2.93 -5.85 2.82
CA ALA A 154 -2.19 -5.10 1.82
C ALA A 154 -0.69 -5.21 2.10
N LEU A 155 0.06 -5.76 1.14
CA LEU A 155 1.49 -5.49 1.04
C LEU A 155 1.65 -4.12 0.38
N LEU A 156 1.89 -3.11 1.21
CA LEU A 156 2.20 -1.75 0.78
C LEU A 156 3.71 -1.64 0.53
N GLU A 157 4.11 -1.25 -0.68
CA GLU A 157 5.50 -1.01 -1.04
C GLU A 157 5.65 0.36 -1.72
N TYR A 158 6.68 1.14 -1.37
CA TYR A 158 6.96 2.43 -2.02
C TYR A 158 8.46 2.74 -2.00
N PRO A 159 8.99 3.44 -3.01
CA PRO A 159 10.43 3.67 -3.11
C PRO A 159 10.91 4.60 -1.98
N HIS A 160 12.12 4.35 -1.48
CA HIS A 160 12.81 5.30 -0.59
C HIS A 160 13.12 6.61 -1.32
N GLU A 161 13.60 6.47 -2.56
CA GLU A 161 13.85 7.56 -3.50
C GLU A 161 13.25 7.19 -4.85
N GLU A 162 12.20 7.89 -5.28
CA GLU A 162 11.67 7.73 -6.62
C GLU A 162 12.51 8.53 -7.62
N ARG A 163 12.95 7.88 -8.69
CA ARG A 163 13.61 8.51 -9.84
C ARG A 163 12.65 8.51 -11.02
N ILE A 164 12.53 9.66 -11.67
CA ILE A 164 11.68 9.84 -12.85
C ILE A 164 12.57 10.18 -14.05
N TYR A 165 12.52 9.34 -15.08
CA TYR A 165 13.22 9.54 -16.34
C TYR A 165 12.21 9.88 -17.42
N SER A 166 12.49 10.90 -18.23
CA SER A 166 11.60 11.34 -19.30
C SER A 166 12.33 11.25 -20.64
N TYR A 167 11.79 10.45 -21.56
CA TYR A 167 12.34 10.22 -22.89
C TYR A 167 11.43 10.81 -23.94
N ALA A 168 11.98 11.69 -24.79
CA ALA A 168 11.26 12.21 -25.95
C ALA A 168 11.11 11.10 -26.99
N LEU A 169 9.91 10.99 -27.56
CA LEU A 169 9.61 9.97 -28.57
C LEU A 169 9.88 10.55 -29.96
N ALA A 170 10.64 9.82 -30.78
CA ALA A 170 11.04 10.29 -32.10
C ALA A 170 9.82 10.54 -33.01
N GLY A 171 9.72 11.74 -33.57
CA GLY A 171 8.61 12.13 -34.46
C GLY A 171 7.29 12.46 -33.76
N GLY A 172 7.24 12.43 -32.42
CA GLY A 172 6.10 12.89 -31.64
C GLY A 172 6.07 14.41 -31.46
N ALA A 173 4.89 14.93 -31.08
CA ALA A 173 4.79 16.30 -30.59
C ALA A 173 5.61 16.48 -29.29
N PRO A 174 5.98 17.71 -28.87
CA PRO A 174 6.80 17.95 -27.67
C PRO A 174 6.32 17.26 -26.38
N GLU A 175 5.01 17.02 -26.28
CA GLU A 175 4.28 16.36 -25.21
C GLU A 175 4.25 14.82 -25.29
N ALA A 176 4.70 14.23 -26.40
CA ALA A 176 4.81 12.79 -26.59
C ALA A 176 6.08 12.27 -25.91
N ARG A 177 6.01 12.07 -24.60
CA ARG A 177 7.12 11.58 -23.78
C ARG A 177 6.76 10.26 -23.13
N MET A 178 7.73 9.35 -23.10
CA MET A 178 7.68 8.18 -22.23
C MET A 178 8.30 8.56 -20.89
N GLU A 179 7.62 8.23 -19.79
CA GLU A 179 8.16 8.38 -18.44
C GLU A 179 8.48 7.01 -17.85
N ILE A 180 9.61 6.88 -17.17
CA ILE A 180 9.96 5.70 -16.38
C ILE A 180 10.12 6.14 -14.94
N ARG A 181 9.40 5.49 -14.02
CA ARG A 181 9.47 5.71 -12.58
C ARG A 181 9.99 4.46 -11.92
N THR A 182 11.06 4.59 -11.13
CA THR A 182 11.69 3.46 -10.46
C THR A 182 12.62 3.95 -9.35
N ALA A 183 12.95 3.09 -8.39
CA ALA A 183 14.07 3.34 -7.48
C ALA A 183 15.43 3.02 -8.12
N ALA A 184 15.47 2.24 -9.21
CA ALA A 184 16.72 1.85 -9.87
C ALA A 184 17.33 2.97 -10.73
N THR A 185 18.58 2.77 -11.18
CA THR A 185 19.16 3.62 -12.21
C THR A 185 18.76 3.09 -13.59
N VAL A 186 18.18 3.92 -14.46
CA VAL A 186 17.86 3.52 -15.84
C VAL A 186 19.07 3.82 -16.73
N SER A 187 19.70 2.78 -17.29
CA SER A 187 20.84 2.90 -18.20
C SER A 187 20.43 3.01 -19.67
N GLY A 188 19.21 2.60 -20.01
CA GLY A 188 18.67 2.66 -21.36
C GLY A 188 17.16 2.46 -21.38
N ALA A 189 16.50 3.09 -22.35
CA ALA A 189 15.08 2.91 -22.57
C ALA A 189 14.73 3.12 -24.04
N GLY A 190 13.71 2.41 -24.52
CA GLY A 190 13.27 2.47 -25.91
C GLY A 190 11.76 2.24 -26.05
N LEU A 191 11.18 2.90 -27.04
CA LEU A 191 9.85 2.63 -27.56
C LEU A 191 9.98 2.47 -29.07
N ASP A 192 9.63 1.30 -29.59
CA ASP A 192 9.42 1.09 -31.02
C ASP A 192 7.92 0.99 -31.29
N PRO A 193 7.28 2.10 -31.73
CA PRO A 193 5.85 2.12 -31.99
C PRO A 193 5.47 1.33 -33.25
N GLY A 194 6.42 1.03 -34.15
CA GLY A 194 6.16 0.27 -35.37
C GLY A 194 5.92 -1.22 -35.12
N VAL A 195 6.48 -1.75 -34.04
CA VAL A 195 6.31 -3.15 -33.62
C VAL A 195 5.71 -3.32 -32.22
N GLY A 196 5.34 -2.21 -31.55
CA GLY A 196 4.71 -2.25 -30.24
C GLY A 196 5.62 -2.73 -29.12
N VAL A 197 6.92 -2.43 -29.19
CA VAL A 197 7.91 -2.88 -28.19
C VAL A 197 8.33 -1.74 -27.29
N ILE A 198 8.31 -1.98 -25.98
CA ILE A 198 8.83 -1.07 -24.96
C ILE A 198 9.94 -1.80 -24.20
N SER A 199 11.09 -1.16 -24.05
CA SER A 199 12.21 -1.73 -23.31
C SER A 199 12.81 -0.74 -22.32
N ALA A 200 13.28 -1.27 -21.20
CA ALA A 200 14.07 -0.55 -20.21
C ALA A 200 15.23 -1.44 -19.75
N GLU A 201 16.37 -0.81 -19.49
CA GLU A 201 17.57 -1.44 -18.92
C GLU A 201 17.87 -0.71 -17.62
N ILE A 202 18.02 -1.46 -16.53
CA ILE A 202 18.29 -0.92 -15.20
C ILE A 202 19.62 -1.42 -14.64
N VAL A 203 20.25 -0.59 -13.82
CA VAL A 203 21.48 -0.91 -13.08
C VAL A 203 21.21 -0.69 -11.60
N GLY A 204 21.49 -1.72 -10.79
CA GLY A 204 21.06 -1.76 -9.40
C GLY A 204 19.53 -1.94 -9.26
N GLY A 205 19.01 -1.87 -8.03
CA GLY A 205 17.59 -2.05 -7.78
C GLY A 205 17.17 -3.50 -7.53
N GLU A 206 17.60 -4.06 -6.39
CA GLU A 206 17.01 -5.31 -5.92
C GLU A 206 15.52 -5.10 -5.65
N ARG A 207 14.65 -5.95 -6.22
CA ARG A 207 13.20 -5.89 -6.03
C ARG A 207 12.56 -4.61 -6.57
N ALA A 208 13.25 -3.89 -7.48
CA ALA A 208 12.78 -2.62 -7.97
C ALA A 208 11.55 -2.75 -8.87
N TYR A 209 10.57 -1.88 -8.63
CA TYR A 209 9.48 -1.68 -9.57
C TYR A 209 9.93 -0.72 -10.68
N VAL A 210 9.59 -1.06 -11.91
CA VAL A 210 9.79 -0.22 -13.09
C VAL A 210 8.43 0.06 -13.69
N ASP A 211 7.94 1.28 -13.47
CA ASP A 211 6.68 1.73 -14.03
C ASP A 211 6.93 2.64 -15.23
N VAL A 212 6.41 2.26 -16.40
CA VAL A 212 6.56 3.02 -17.64
C VAL A 212 5.23 3.64 -18.04
N ALA A 213 5.18 4.97 -18.13
CA ALA A 213 4.06 5.72 -18.69
C ALA A 213 4.29 6.01 -20.17
N VAL A 214 3.37 5.61 -21.05
CA VAL A 214 3.40 5.99 -22.47
C VAL A 214 2.04 6.54 -22.89
N PRO A 215 1.97 7.68 -23.62
CA PRO A 215 0.70 8.24 -24.09
C PRO A 215 -0.11 7.23 -24.90
N LYS A 216 -1.40 7.07 -24.57
CA LYS A 216 -2.29 6.11 -25.27
C LYS A 216 -2.46 6.39 -26.76
N ALA A 217 -2.20 7.60 -27.25
CA ALA A 217 -2.21 7.89 -28.68
C ALA A 217 -1.12 7.13 -29.44
N LEU A 218 -0.03 6.76 -28.76
CA LEU A 218 1.08 5.96 -29.27
C LEU A 218 0.90 4.46 -28.97
N LEU A 219 -0.22 4.17 -28.31
CA LEU A 219 -0.91 2.97 -27.82
C LEU A 219 -1.59 1.97 -28.77
N ALA A 220 -1.45 2.14 -30.10
CA ALA A 220 -2.25 1.42 -31.07
C ALA A 220 -1.80 -0.05 -31.29
N GLY A 221 -1.90 -0.91 -30.28
CA GLY A 221 -1.67 -2.36 -30.41
C GLY A 221 -1.46 -3.09 -29.08
N PRO A 222 -1.36 -4.42 -29.08
CA PRO A 222 -0.78 -5.13 -27.94
C PRO A 222 0.72 -4.80 -27.85
N TYR A 223 1.20 -4.43 -26.66
CA TYR A 223 2.61 -4.11 -26.44
C TYR A 223 3.36 -5.27 -25.81
N GLU A 224 4.58 -5.49 -26.28
CA GLU A 224 5.54 -6.33 -25.58
C GLU A 224 6.48 -5.43 -24.78
N ALA A 225 6.54 -5.67 -23.47
CA ALA A 225 7.42 -4.96 -22.57
C ALA A 225 8.60 -5.84 -22.20
N TYR A 226 9.79 -5.26 -22.18
CA TYR A 226 11.04 -5.92 -21.83
C TYR A 226 11.78 -5.12 -20.75
N LEU A 227 12.29 -5.82 -19.74
CA LEU A 227 13.18 -5.28 -18.72
C LEU A 227 14.45 -6.12 -18.68
N ASP A 228 15.61 -5.50 -18.88
CA ASP A 228 16.92 -6.16 -19.00
C ASP A 228 16.87 -7.33 -20.01
N GLY A 229 16.32 -7.06 -21.19
CA GLY A 229 16.09 -8.05 -22.25
C GLY A 229 15.07 -9.17 -21.95
N LYS A 230 14.47 -9.23 -20.76
CA LYS A 230 13.45 -10.23 -20.40
C LYS A 230 12.05 -9.69 -20.62
N ARG A 231 11.19 -10.49 -21.27
CA ARG A 231 9.78 -10.15 -21.45
C ARG A 231 9.07 -10.09 -20.09
N ILE A 232 8.31 -9.03 -19.86
CA ILE A 232 7.54 -8.78 -18.65
C ILE A 232 6.05 -8.63 -18.97
N ALA A 233 5.21 -8.84 -17.95
CA ALA A 233 3.78 -8.58 -18.07
C ALA A 233 3.54 -7.07 -18.21
N ALA A 234 2.67 -6.70 -19.13
CA ALA A 234 2.20 -5.35 -19.35
C ALA A 234 0.76 -5.25 -18.85
N SER A 235 0.44 -4.23 -18.05
CA SER A 235 -0.96 -3.86 -17.82
C SER A 235 -1.26 -2.58 -18.60
N ALA A 236 -2.44 -2.49 -19.20
CA ALA A 236 -2.95 -1.18 -19.55
C ALA A 236 -3.58 -0.64 -18.26
N GLY A 237 -3.03 0.42 -17.69
CA GLY A 237 -3.66 1.09 -16.55
C GLY A 237 -5.11 1.51 -16.87
N PRO A 238 -5.83 2.09 -15.89
CA PRO A 238 -7.27 2.30 -16.00
C PRO A 238 -7.69 3.01 -17.31
N GLU A 239 -8.86 2.66 -17.84
CA GLU A 239 -9.35 3.10 -19.16
C GLU A 239 -9.34 4.63 -19.36
N ASN A 240 -9.45 5.40 -18.27
CA ASN A 240 -9.51 6.87 -18.29
C ASN A 240 -8.13 7.56 -18.19
N ALA A 241 -7.04 6.82 -18.06
CA ALA A 241 -5.70 7.41 -18.06
C ALA A 241 -5.31 7.91 -19.46
N THR A 242 -4.61 9.04 -19.57
CA THR A 242 -4.03 9.53 -20.84
C THR A 242 -2.79 8.72 -21.27
N HIS A 243 -2.26 7.91 -20.36
CA HIS A 243 -1.10 7.04 -20.54
C HIS A 243 -1.47 5.60 -20.22
N ALA A 244 -0.82 4.62 -20.85
CA ALA A 244 -0.77 3.26 -20.29
C ALA A 244 0.46 3.12 -19.39
N TRP A 245 0.39 2.14 -18.49
CA TRP A 245 1.34 1.93 -17.41
C TRP A 245 1.87 0.50 -17.44
N LEU A 246 3.09 0.32 -17.92
CA LEU A 246 3.74 -0.98 -17.83
C LEU A 246 4.41 -1.10 -16.47
N GLN A 247 4.28 -2.24 -15.83
CA GLN A 247 4.89 -2.49 -14.54
C GLN A 247 5.64 -3.80 -14.56
N ALA A 248 6.87 -3.78 -14.07
CA ALA A 248 7.61 -4.98 -13.73
C ALA A 248 8.29 -4.83 -12.39
N LYS A 249 8.48 -5.98 -11.73
CA LYS A 249 9.32 -6.10 -10.55
C LYS A 249 10.60 -6.83 -10.94
N ALA A 250 11.74 -6.16 -10.83
CA ALA A 250 13.06 -6.74 -11.06
C ALA A 250 13.45 -7.65 -9.88
N GLY A 251 14.13 -8.78 -10.13
CA GLY A 251 14.70 -9.60 -9.05
C GLY A 251 13.73 -10.53 -8.30
N GLY A 252 12.81 -11.18 -9.01
CA GLY A 252 12.07 -12.37 -8.52
C GLY A 252 12.78 -13.68 -8.84
#